data_AF-A0A0I9SSJ1-F1
#
_entry.id   AF-A0A0I9SSJ1-F1
#
_cell.length_a   1.000
_cell.length_b   1.000
_cell.length_c   1.000
_cell.angle_alpha   90.00
_cell.angle_beta   90.00
_cell.angle_gamma   90.00
#
_symmetry.space_group_name_H-M   'P 1'
#
loop_
_entity.id
_entity.type
_entity.pdbx_description
1 polymer ?
#
loop_
_entity_poly.entity_id
_entity_poly.type
_entity_poly.pdbx_seq_one_letter_code
_entity_poly.pdbx_strand_id
1 'polypeptide(L)'
;MKARGRVLRGAKKQQGFAAIEMIVVLILVISALGIGAQAMFDHADNMAAQTTADHQKIISDAAAAYIKDNYAAVVAAAGPTTPATITTTMLKNTGYLQGSVSDRNSFGQAYSVLAIEPTPNKLQTLVVTTGGETISETNIRRIAKQVGARGGYVSNVDTTK
;
A
#
# COMPACT_ATOMS: atom_id res chain seq x y z
N MET A 1 62.74 -32.88 -54.38
CA MET A 1 62.16 -31.73 -53.67
C MET A 1 60.95 -31.20 -54.45
N LYS A 2 59.73 -31.33 -53.91
CA LYS A 2 58.60 -30.44 -54.27
C LYS A 2 57.56 -30.51 -53.15
N ALA A 3 57.52 -29.46 -52.32
CA ALA A 3 56.65 -29.36 -51.16
C ALA A 3 55.21 -28.98 -51.55
N ARG A 4 54.27 -29.42 -50.72
CA ARG A 4 52.84 -29.54 -50.95
C ARG A 4 52.12 -28.19 -50.94
N GLY A 5 51.17 -28.01 -51.87
CA GLY A 5 50.26 -26.87 -51.92
C GLY A 5 49.31 -26.85 -50.71
N ARG A 6 49.23 -25.69 -50.04
CA ARG A 6 48.37 -25.45 -48.89
C ARG A 6 47.03 -24.91 -49.37
N VAL A 7 45.98 -25.72 -49.31
CA VAL A 7 44.60 -25.29 -49.61
C VAL A 7 44.07 -24.49 -48.42
N LEU A 8 43.84 -23.19 -48.61
CA LEU A 8 43.15 -22.34 -47.63
C LEU A 8 41.64 -22.59 -47.75
N ARG A 9 41.07 -23.29 -46.77
CA ARG A 9 39.61 -23.44 -46.65
C ARG A 9 39.03 -22.12 -46.13
N GLY A 10 38.20 -21.46 -46.94
CA GLY A 10 37.44 -20.29 -46.51
C GLY A 10 36.43 -20.66 -45.43
N ALA A 11 36.50 -19.99 -44.27
CA ALA A 11 35.47 -20.07 -43.26
C ALA A 11 34.21 -19.35 -43.79
N LYS A 12 33.19 -20.11 -44.20
CA LYS A 12 31.86 -19.55 -44.47
C LYS A 12 31.29 -19.04 -43.15
N LYS A 13 31.25 -17.72 -43.01
CA LYS A 13 30.68 -17.02 -41.86
C LYS A 13 29.15 -17.14 -41.92
N GLN A 14 28.55 -18.00 -41.08
CA GLN A 14 27.11 -18.07 -40.87
C GLN A 14 26.63 -16.84 -40.08
N GLN A 15 26.49 -15.69 -40.73
CA GLN A 15 26.06 -14.45 -40.07
C GLN A 15 24.53 -14.20 -40.15
N GLY A 16 23.81 -14.91 -41.02
CA GLY A 16 22.37 -14.73 -41.20
C GLY A 16 21.49 -15.34 -40.09
N PHE A 17 21.85 -16.51 -39.57
CA PHE A 17 21.13 -17.14 -38.45
C PHE A 17 21.42 -16.46 -37.11
N ALA A 18 22.68 -16.04 -36.90
CA ALA A 18 23.08 -15.37 -35.67
C ALA A 18 22.36 -14.03 -35.44
N ALA A 19 22.12 -13.25 -36.51
CA ALA A 19 21.44 -11.96 -36.36
C ALA A 19 19.96 -12.10 -35.99
N ILE A 20 19.25 -13.07 -36.60
CA ILE A 20 17.83 -13.31 -36.31
C ILE A 20 17.66 -13.90 -34.90
N GLU A 21 18.50 -14.85 -34.52
CA GLU A 21 18.48 -15.44 -33.17
C GLU A 21 18.74 -14.37 -32.10
N MET A 22 19.70 -13.48 -32.33
CA MET A 22 19.95 -12.35 -31.43
C MET A 22 18.76 -11.39 -31.32
N ILE A 23 18.02 -11.13 -32.42
CA ILE A 23 16.80 -10.31 -32.37
C ILE A 23 15.72 -11.01 -31.53
N VAL A 24 15.51 -12.31 -31.73
CA VAL A 24 14.53 -13.09 -30.94
C VAL A 24 14.89 -13.10 -29.46
N VAL A 25 16.17 -13.32 -29.13
CA VAL A 25 16.66 -13.27 -27.74
C VAL A 25 16.45 -11.88 -27.14
N LEU A 26 16.77 -10.81 -27.87
CA LEU A 26 16.57 -9.44 -27.40
C LEU A 26 15.09 -9.13 -27.12
N ILE A 27 14.17 -9.57 -27.98
CA ILE A 27 12.73 -9.41 -27.76
C ILE A 27 12.32 -10.14 -26.47
N LEU A 28 12.76 -11.39 -26.29
CA LEU A 28 12.44 -12.17 -25.09
C LEU A 28 13.00 -11.52 -23.81
N VAL A 29 14.22 -10.98 -23.87
CA VAL A 29 14.83 -10.26 -22.74
C VAL A 29 14.04 -9.00 -22.41
N ILE A 30 13.67 -8.17 -23.40
CA ILE A 30 12.88 -6.96 -23.18
C ILE A 30 11.50 -7.31 -22.59
N SER A 31 10.83 -8.34 -23.12
CA SER A 31 9.54 -8.81 -22.59
C SER A 31 9.67 -9.33 -21.15
N ALA A 32 10.71 -10.12 -20.85
CA ALA A 32 10.95 -10.63 -19.51
C ALA A 32 11.26 -9.51 -18.50
N LEU A 33 12.03 -8.50 -18.90
CA LEU A 33 12.28 -7.31 -18.07
C LEU A 33 11.00 -6.52 -17.80
N GLY A 34 10.12 -6.37 -18.80
CA GLY A 34 8.82 -5.70 -18.63
C GLY A 34 7.91 -6.41 -17.62
N ILE A 35 7.77 -7.73 -17.73
CA ILE A 35 6.99 -8.55 -16.78
C ILE A 35 7.64 -8.53 -15.38
N GLY A 36 8.96 -8.66 -15.31
CA GLY A 36 9.70 -8.62 -14.05
C GLY A 36 9.56 -7.29 -13.32
N ALA A 37 9.60 -6.17 -14.05
CA ALA A 37 9.39 -4.84 -13.47
C ALA A 37 7.96 -4.69 -12.93
N GLN A 38 6.94 -5.10 -13.70
CA GLN A 38 5.54 -5.05 -13.23
C GLN A 38 5.33 -5.90 -11.97
N ALA A 39 5.86 -7.13 -11.95
CA ALA A 39 5.78 -8.00 -10.78
C ALA A 39 6.46 -7.39 -9.54
N MET A 40 7.57 -6.67 -9.72
CA MET A 40 8.26 -5.97 -8.63
C MET A 40 7.44 -4.80 -8.10
N PHE A 41 6.83 -3.99 -8.97
CA PHE A 41 5.95 -2.89 -8.56
C PHE A 41 4.70 -3.42 -7.83
N ASP A 42 4.06 -4.45 -8.35
CA ASP A 42 2.92 -5.10 -7.68
C ASP A 42 3.30 -5.65 -6.31
N HIS A 43 4.51 -6.19 -6.16
CA HIS A 43 5.01 -6.66 -4.87
C HIS A 43 5.22 -5.52 -3.88
N ALA A 44 5.85 -4.42 -4.32
CA ALA A 44 6.04 -3.22 -3.49
C ALA A 44 4.70 -2.65 -3.02
N ASP A 45 3.72 -2.55 -3.92
CA ASP A 45 2.37 -2.09 -3.61
C ASP A 45 1.66 -3.01 -2.61
N ASN A 46 1.77 -4.33 -2.79
CA ASN A 46 1.22 -5.30 -1.84
C ASN A 46 1.84 -5.14 -0.44
N MET A 47 3.16 -4.91 -0.37
CA MET A 47 3.85 -4.67 0.90
C MET A 47 3.41 -3.36 1.55
N ALA A 48 3.26 -2.29 0.76
CA ALA A 48 2.78 -1.00 1.24
C ALA A 48 1.34 -1.08 1.75
N ALA A 49 0.47 -1.80 1.05
CA ALA A 49 -0.90 -2.10 1.47
C ALA A 49 -0.92 -2.89 2.79
N GLN A 50 -0.14 -3.98 2.88
CA GLN A 50 -0.07 -4.80 4.09
C GLN A 50 0.41 -4.00 5.29
N THR A 51 1.51 -3.25 5.13
CA THR A 51 2.07 -2.41 6.19
C THR A 51 1.07 -1.34 6.62
N THR A 52 0.34 -0.75 5.67
CA THR A 52 -0.70 0.24 5.98
C THR A 52 -1.87 -0.39 6.73
N ALA A 53 -2.33 -1.58 6.35
CA ALA A 53 -3.38 -2.29 7.04
C ALA A 53 -3.00 -2.64 8.48
N ASP A 54 -1.77 -3.13 8.70
CA ASP A 54 -1.29 -3.48 10.04
C ASP A 54 -1.09 -2.23 10.90
N HIS A 55 -0.59 -1.14 10.30
CA HIS A 55 -0.51 0.14 10.98
C HIS A 55 -1.91 0.66 11.38
N GLN A 56 -2.90 0.55 10.49
CA GLN A 56 -4.27 0.94 10.79
C GLN A 56 -4.89 0.11 11.93
N LYS A 57 -4.58 -1.20 12.03
CA LYS A 57 -5.03 -2.03 13.17
C LYS A 57 -4.45 -1.52 14.49
N ILE A 58 -3.14 -1.25 14.53
CA ILE A 58 -2.45 -0.72 15.72
C ILE A 58 -3.10 0.59 16.18
N ILE A 59 -3.34 1.53 15.25
CA ILE A 59 -4.00 2.80 15.58
C ILE A 59 -5.44 2.57 16.04
N SER A 60 -6.17 1.66 15.39
CA SER A 60 -7.56 1.34 15.75
C SER A 60 -7.69 0.73 17.14
N ASP A 61 -6.74 -0.11 17.54
CA ASP A 61 -6.73 -0.75 18.85
C ASP A 61 -6.35 0.25 19.95
N ALA A 62 -5.35 1.11 19.71
CA ALA A 62 -5.01 2.21 20.60
C ALA A 62 -6.18 3.18 20.78
N ALA A 63 -6.86 3.52 19.68
CA ALA A 63 -8.04 4.37 19.70
C ALA A 63 -9.20 3.76 20.48
N ALA A 64 -9.48 2.47 20.27
CA ALA A 64 -10.53 1.76 21.00
C ALA A 64 -10.26 1.73 22.51
N ALA A 65 -9.00 1.50 22.91
CA ALA A 65 -8.60 1.56 24.31
C ALA A 65 -8.77 2.98 24.90
N TYR A 66 -8.30 4.01 24.20
CA TYR A 66 -8.47 5.40 24.63
C TYR A 66 -9.94 5.78 24.79
N ILE A 67 -10.79 5.47 23.79
CA ILE A 67 -12.22 5.79 23.81
C ILE A 67 -12.94 5.04 24.93
N LYS A 68 -12.57 3.78 25.18
CA LYS A 68 -13.15 2.99 26.27
C LYS A 68 -12.90 3.66 27.63
N ASP A 69 -11.67 4.10 27.89
CA ASP A 69 -11.29 4.67 29.17
C ASP A 69 -11.73 6.14 29.32
N ASN A 70 -11.79 6.88 28.21
CA ASN A 70 -12.16 8.30 28.18
C ASN A 70 -13.57 8.53 27.64
N TYR A 71 -14.45 7.53 27.75
CA TYR A 71 -15.77 7.51 27.10
C TYR A 71 -16.59 8.78 27.36
N ALA A 72 -16.69 9.20 28.62
CA ALA A 72 -17.46 10.38 29.00
C ALA A 72 -16.91 11.67 28.36
N ALA A 73 -15.59 11.80 28.25
CA ALA A 73 -14.96 12.95 27.61
C ALA A 73 -15.18 12.95 26.10
N VAL A 74 -15.11 11.77 25.46
CA VAL A 74 -15.36 11.62 24.02
C VAL A 74 -16.83 11.90 23.68
N VAL A 75 -17.77 11.40 24.48
CA VAL A 75 -19.21 11.72 24.38
C VAL A 75 -19.43 13.22 24.51
N ALA A 76 -18.87 13.87 25.54
CA ALA A 76 -19.04 15.31 25.74
C ALA A 76 -18.47 16.17 24.59
N ALA A 77 -17.49 15.65 23.84
CA ALA A 77 -16.89 16.32 22.70
C ALA A 77 -17.54 15.96 21.35
N ALA A 78 -18.35 14.91 21.28
CA ALA A 78 -18.97 14.42 20.06
C ALA A 78 -20.39 14.99 19.91
N GLY A 79 -20.78 15.26 18.67
CA GLY A 79 -22.16 15.57 18.32
C GLY A 79 -22.73 14.56 17.32
N PRO A 80 -24.02 14.70 16.95
CA PRO A 80 -24.66 13.80 15.98
C PRO A 80 -24.00 13.78 14.60
N THR A 81 -23.45 14.93 14.19
CA THR A 81 -22.75 15.10 12.91
C THR A 81 -21.39 15.78 13.04
N THR A 82 -21.02 16.20 14.24
CA THR A 82 -19.76 16.89 14.53
C THR A 82 -18.84 15.93 15.27
N PRO A 83 -17.76 15.44 14.66
CA PRO A 83 -16.92 14.44 15.28
C PRO A 83 -16.02 15.02 16.37
N ALA A 84 -15.95 14.35 17.51
CA ALA A 84 -14.79 14.42 18.38
C ALA A 84 -13.59 13.81 17.64
N THR A 85 -12.48 14.52 17.62
CA THR A 85 -11.28 14.13 16.89
C THR A 85 -10.19 13.67 17.86
N ILE A 86 -9.72 12.44 17.70
CA ILE A 86 -8.63 11.86 18.47
C ILE A 86 -7.45 11.64 17.52
N THR A 87 -6.33 12.28 17.82
CA THR A 87 -5.13 12.26 16.97
C THR A 87 -4.12 11.21 17.43
N THR A 88 -3.22 10.77 16.56
CA THR A 88 -2.11 9.89 16.94
C THR A 88 -1.22 10.53 18.01
N THR A 89 -1.00 11.85 17.95
CA THR A 89 -0.29 12.61 18.98
C THR A 89 -0.97 12.51 20.34
N MET A 90 -2.30 12.64 20.38
CA MET A 90 -3.07 12.46 21.62
C MET A 90 -2.88 11.04 22.18
N LEU A 91 -3.01 10.01 21.34
CA LEU A 91 -2.82 8.61 21.74
C LEU A 91 -1.40 8.34 22.26
N LYS A 92 -0.38 8.98 21.66
CA LYS A 92 1.01 8.90 22.15
C LYS A 92 1.20 9.58 23.49
N ASN A 93 0.74 10.82 23.62
CA ASN A 93 0.89 11.60 24.85
C ASN A 93 0.14 10.98 26.04
N THR A 94 -0.94 10.25 25.76
CA THR A 94 -1.74 9.55 26.76
C THR A 94 -1.30 8.10 26.98
N GLY A 95 -0.29 7.62 26.24
CA GLY A 95 0.32 6.30 26.43
C GLY A 95 -0.44 5.13 25.77
N TYR A 96 -1.55 5.36 25.07
CA TYR A 96 -2.29 4.31 24.34
C TYR A 96 -1.59 3.89 23.05
N LEU A 97 -0.74 4.76 22.49
CA LEU A 97 0.08 4.47 21.33
C LEU A 97 1.56 4.63 21.67
N GLN A 98 2.39 3.67 21.28
CA GLN A 98 3.83 3.77 21.52
C GLN A 98 4.42 4.94 20.72
N GLY A 99 5.33 5.71 21.34
CA GLY A 99 5.93 6.89 20.71
C GLY A 99 6.72 6.59 19.43
N SER A 100 7.22 5.36 19.28
CA SER A 100 7.94 4.87 18.10
C SER A 100 7.03 4.60 16.89
N VAL A 101 5.71 4.50 17.08
CA VAL A 101 4.78 4.30 15.96
C VAL A 101 4.74 5.56 15.11
N SER A 102 4.91 5.42 13.81
CA SER A 102 4.85 6.55 12.86
C SER A 102 3.46 7.21 12.90
N ASP A 103 3.40 8.53 12.74
CA ASP A 103 2.10 9.23 12.58
C ASP A 103 1.49 9.04 11.18
N ARG A 104 2.28 8.50 10.24
CA ARG A 104 1.91 8.35 8.83
C ARG A 104 2.09 6.92 8.35
N ASN A 105 1.23 6.50 7.43
CA ASN A 105 1.32 5.19 6.76
C ASN A 105 2.33 5.19 5.61
N SER A 106 2.46 4.06 4.92
CA SER A 106 3.39 3.88 3.79
C SER A 106 3.10 4.80 2.60
N PHE A 107 1.90 5.38 2.52
CA PHE A 107 1.48 6.35 1.51
C PHE A 107 1.61 7.81 2.00
N GLY A 108 2.24 8.02 3.17
CA GLY A 108 2.39 9.35 3.77
C GLY A 108 1.10 9.98 4.28
N GLN A 109 0.01 9.21 4.37
CA GLN A 109 -1.25 9.70 4.92
C GLN A 109 -1.23 9.68 6.46
N ALA A 110 -1.77 10.71 7.09
CA ALA A 110 -1.87 10.81 8.55
C ALA A 110 -3.19 10.18 9.02
N TYR A 111 -3.20 9.64 10.24
CA TYR A 111 -4.40 9.05 10.84
C TYR A 111 -5.16 10.05 11.72
N SER A 112 -6.49 9.95 11.65
CA SER A 112 -7.39 10.60 12.58
C SER A 112 -8.50 9.64 12.97
N VAL A 113 -8.87 9.62 14.24
CA VAL A 113 -10.01 8.85 14.73
C VAL A 113 -11.13 9.84 14.96
N LEU A 114 -12.25 9.60 14.30
CA LEU A 114 -13.46 10.41 14.40
C LEU A 114 -14.49 9.65 15.22
N ALA A 115 -15.05 10.30 16.23
CA ALA A 115 -16.15 9.77 17.03
C ALA A 115 -17.35 10.70 16.94
N ILE A 116 -18.50 10.18 16.50
CA ILE A 116 -19.78 10.90 16.50
C ILE A 116 -20.75 10.23 17.48
N GLU A 117 -21.76 10.97 17.91
CA GLU A 117 -22.81 10.50 18.81
C GLU A 117 -24.19 10.68 18.16
N PRO A 118 -24.59 9.84 17.20
CA PRO A 118 -25.87 9.99 16.51
C PRO A 118 -27.07 9.69 17.42
N THR A 119 -26.83 8.95 18.50
CA THR A 119 -27.81 8.63 19.54
C THR A 119 -27.17 8.89 20.90
N PRO A 120 -27.90 9.48 21.86
CA PRO A 120 -27.35 9.80 23.18
C PRO A 120 -26.63 8.61 23.83
N ASN A 121 -25.43 8.86 24.31
CA ASN A 121 -24.48 7.92 24.90
C ASN A 121 -24.15 6.72 24.02
N LYS A 122 -24.22 6.85 22.69
CA LYS A 122 -23.80 5.81 21.74
C LYS A 122 -22.85 6.39 20.71
N LEU A 123 -21.56 6.16 20.93
CA LEU A 123 -20.52 6.54 19.99
C LEU A 123 -20.47 5.62 18.77
N GLN A 124 -20.32 6.22 17.60
CA GLN A 124 -19.86 5.56 16.38
C GLN A 124 -18.50 6.12 16.01
N THR A 125 -17.54 5.24 15.75
CA THR A 125 -16.15 5.65 15.55
C THR A 125 -15.59 5.12 14.25
N LEU A 126 -14.72 5.91 13.62
CA LEU A 126 -14.04 5.55 12.38
C LEU A 126 -12.61 6.06 12.42
N VAL A 127 -11.68 5.21 12.02
CA VAL A 127 -10.29 5.61 11.75
C VAL A 127 -10.19 5.96 10.27
N VAL A 128 -9.79 7.20 9.98
CA VAL A 128 -9.61 7.71 8.62
C VAL A 128 -8.17 8.12 8.40
N THR A 129 -7.73 8.06 7.14
CA THR A 129 -6.43 8.57 6.70
C THR A 129 -6.60 9.73 5.73
N THR A 130 -5.79 10.78 5.89
CA THR A 130 -5.86 11.99 5.04
C THR A 130 -4.48 12.56 4.70
N GLY A 131 -4.43 13.34 3.62
CA GLY A 131 -3.19 13.88 3.06
C GLY A 131 -2.33 12.79 2.40
N GLY A 132 -1.06 13.12 2.11
CA GLY A 132 -0.13 12.18 1.48
C GLY A 132 -0.48 11.84 0.02
N GLU A 133 -0.01 10.68 -0.44
CA GLU A 133 -0.32 10.16 -1.77
C GLU A 133 -1.75 9.58 -1.80
N THR A 134 -2.42 9.73 -2.93
CA THR A 134 -3.73 9.09 -3.14
C THR A 134 -3.53 7.59 -3.28
N ILE A 135 -4.11 6.82 -2.37
CA ILE A 135 -4.07 5.35 -2.42
C ILE A 135 -4.90 4.90 -3.63
N SER A 136 -4.30 4.09 -4.51
CA SER A 136 -4.98 3.54 -5.68
C SER A 136 -6.18 2.66 -5.28
N GLU A 137 -7.16 2.54 -6.17
CA GLU A 137 -8.35 1.70 -5.94
C GLU A 137 -7.99 0.24 -5.61
N THR A 138 -6.97 -0.30 -6.28
CA THR A 138 -6.46 -1.64 -5.99
C THR A 138 -5.89 -1.73 -4.59
N ASN A 139 -5.07 -0.75 -4.17
CA ASN A 139 -4.43 -0.76 -2.87
C ASN A 139 -5.42 -0.50 -1.73
N ILE A 140 -6.40 0.39 -1.88
CA ILE A 140 -7.40 0.64 -0.82
C ILE A 140 -8.30 -0.59 -0.59
N ARG A 141 -8.63 -1.34 -1.66
CA ARG A 141 -9.34 -2.62 -1.56
C ARG A 141 -8.48 -3.70 -0.87
N ARG A 142 -7.19 -3.78 -1.21
CA ARG A 142 -6.23 -4.70 -0.56
C ARG A 142 -6.09 -4.38 0.93
N ILE A 143 -5.92 -3.11 1.29
CA ILE A 143 -5.85 -2.63 2.67
C ILE A 143 -7.11 -3.03 3.42
N ALA A 144 -8.30 -2.71 2.90
CA ALA A 144 -9.56 -3.05 3.56
C ALA A 144 -9.71 -4.55 3.79
N LYS A 145 -9.36 -5.38 2.78
CA LYS A 145 -9.33 -6.84 2.92
C LYS A 145 -8.36 -7.30 4.01
N GLN A 146 -7.17 -6.70 4.09
CA GLN A 146 -6.13 -7.06 5.07
C GLN A 146 -6.46 -6.58 6.49
N VAL A 147 -7.16 -5.46 6.65
CA VAL A 147 -7.72 -5.01 7.93
C VAL A 147 -8.80 -5.99 8.41
N GLY A 148 -9.58 -6.55 7.47
CA GLY A 148 -10.57 -7.60 7.74
C GLY A 148 -11.94 -7.01 8.10
N ALA A 149 -12.69 -7.68 8.98
CA ALA A 149 -14.08 -7.34 9.29
C ALA A 149 -14.30 -5.91 9.86
N ARG A 150 -13.24 -5.29 10.42
CA ARG A 150 -13.26 -3.91 10.94
C ARG A 150 -12.86 -2.87 9.89
N GLY A 151 -12.45 -3.31 8.70
CA GLY A 151 -11.97 -2.47 7.62
C GLY A 151 -13.03 -2.26 6.55
N GLY A 152 -12.98 -1.11 5.92
CA GLY A 152 -13.78 -0.76 4.75
C GLY A 152 -13.02 0.24 3.89
N TYR A 153 -13.51 0.48 2.68
CA TYR A 153 -12.99 1.52 1.79
C TYR A 153 -14.15 2.25 1.13
N VAL A 154 -13.90 3.50 0.77
CA VAL A 154 -14.78 4.26 -0.11
C VAL A 154 -14.12 4.24 -1.48
N SER A 155 -14.83 3.69 -2.46
CA SER A 155 -14.35 3.65 -3.84
C SER A 155 -14.48 5.03 -4.48
N ASN A 156 -13.45 5.44 -5.22
CA ASN A 156 -13.52 6.66 -6.04
C ASN A 156 -14.01 6.36 -7.47
N VAL A 157 -14.11 5.07 -7.85
CA VAL A 157 -14.63 4.64 -9.16
C VAL A 157 -16.08 4.18 -9.11
N ASP A 158 -16.61 3.90 -7.91
CA ASP A 158 -18.01 3.56 -7.69
C ASP A 158 -18.79 4.84 -7.34
N THR A 159 -19.29 5.53 -8.36
CA THR A 159 -19.98 6.83 -8.24
C THR A 159 -21.48 6.68 -7.94
N THR A 160 -21.99 5.46 -7.82
CA THR A 160 -23.35 5.18 -7.36
C THR A 160 -23.47 5.40 -5.85
N LYS A 161 -23.55 6.67 -5.46
CA LYS A 161 -24.12 7.13 -4.21
C LYS A 161 -25.46 7.80 -4.46
#